data_AF-A0A7Y4R4Q8-F1
#
_entry.id   AF-A0A7Y4R4Q8-F1
#
_cell.length_a   1.000
_cell.length_b   1.000
_cell.length_c   1.000
_cell.angle_alpha   90.00
_cell.angle_beta   90.00
_cell.angle_gamma   90.00
#
_symmetry.space_group_name_H-M   'P 1'
#
loop_
_entity.id
_entity.type
_entity.pdbx_description
1 polymer ?
#
loop_
_entity_poly.entity_id
_entity_poly.type
_entity_poly.pdbx_seq_one_letter_code
_entity_poly.pdbx_strand_id
1 'polypeptide(L)' 'NMSNHNDWGRQARELAGWGREDILSQLLNHDSRPRLDFTPEYLSKLTTEQLRHLLLAAMLTMNRN' A
#
# COMPACT_ATOMS: atom_id res chain seq x y z
N ASN A 1 25.17 -1.55 -0.08
CA ASN A 1 23.88 -1.88 -0.72
C ASN A 1 22.78 -1.12 0.01
N MET A 2 22.63 0.17 -0.29
CA MET A 2 21.87 1.15 0.52
C MET A 2 20.85 1.85 -0.36
N SER A 3 19.63 1.33 -0.49
CA SER A 3 18.56 2.00 -1.27
C SER A 3 17.14 1.58 -0.86
N ASN A 4 16.80 1.62 0.43
CA ASN A 4 15.42 1.30 0.85
C ASN A 4 14.76 2.33 1.80
N HIS A 5 15.44 3.43 2.12
CA HIS A 5 14.95 4.40 3.12
C HIS A 5 14.40 5.71 2.53
N ASN A 6 14.67 6.03 1.25
CA ASN A 6 14.36 7.34 0.65
C ASN A 6 13.18 7.35 -0.35
N ASP A 7 12.55 6.22 -0.67
CA ASP A 7 11.46 6.17 -1.67
C ASP A 7 10.05 6.40 -1.10
N TRP A 8 9.89 6.44 0.22
CA TRP A 8 8.56 6.41 0.87
C TRP A 8 7.78 7.72 0.75
N GLY A 9 8.44 8.86 0.97
CA GLY A 9 7.82 10.18 0.80
C GLY A 9 7.49 10.51 -0.66
N ARG A 10 8.14 9.81 -1.61
CA ARG A 10 7.85 9.88 -3.03
C ARG A 10 6.64 9.02 -3.39
N GLN A 11 6.63 7.75 -2.97
CA GLN A 11 5.51 6.84 -3.21
C GLN A 11 4.20 7.34 -2.57
N ALA A 12 4.26 7.95 -1.38
CA ALA A 12 3.08 8.54 -0.74
C ALA A 12 2.50 9.75 -1.52
N ARG A 13 3.34 10.53 -2.22
CA ARG A 13 2.88 11.61 -3.10
C ARG A 13 2.30 11.06 -4.41
N GLU A 14 2.86 9.98 -4.91
CA GLU A 14 2.42 9.31 -6.14
C GLU A 14 1.10 8.54 -5.92
N LEU A 15 0.81 8.09 -4.70
CA LEU A 15 -0.41 7.37 -4.32
C LEU A 15 -1.70 8.15 -4.63
N ALA A 16 -1.66 9.49 -4.57
CA ALA A 16 -2.80 10.33 -4.93
C ALA A 16 -3.17 10.20 -6.42
N GLY A 17 -2.19 9.89 -7.28
CA GLY A 17 -2.37 9.68 -8.72
C GLY A 17 -2.71 8.24 -9.11
N TRP A 18 -2.68 7.30 -8.17
CA TRP A 18 -2.91 5.89 -8.48
C TRP A 18 -4.38 5.56 -8.69
N GLY A 19 -4.63 4.71 -9.69
CA GLY A 19 -5.92 4.12 -9.96
C GLY A 19 -6.24 3.01 -8.96
N ARG A 20 -7.50 2.57 -8.94
CA ARG A 20 -7.95 1.49 -8.05
C ARG A 20 -7.16 0.20 -8.26
N GLU A 21 -6.91 -0.18 -9.51
CA GLU A 21 -6.22 -1.42 -9.87
C GLU A 21 -4.76 -1.41 -9.40
N ASP A 22 -4.07 -0.27 -9.52
CA ASP A 22 -2.70 -0.10 -9.02
C ASP A 22 -2.64 -0.34 -7.51
N ILE A 23 -3.59 0.25 -6.77
CA ILE A 23 -3.68 0.12 -5.32
C ILE A 23 -4.00 -1.33 -4.91
N LEU A 24 -4.93 -2.00 -5.62
CA LEU A 24 -5.27 -3.40 -5.36
C LEU A 24 -4.07 -4.33 -5.63
N SER A 25 -3.37 -4.12 -6.74
CA SER A 25 -2.17 -4.89 -7.07
C SER A 25 -1.12 -4.75 -5.98
N GLN A 26 -0.92 -3.55 -5.47
CA GLN A 26 0.03 -3.30 -4.39
C GLN A 26 -0.42 -3.96 -3.09
N LEU A 27 -1.68 -3.83 -2.69
CA LEU A 27 -2.20 -4.46 -1.46
C LEU A 27 -2.17 -5.99 -1.51
N LEU A 28 -2.40 -6.61 -2.67
CA LEU A 28 -2.42 -8.07 -2.83
C LEU A 28 -1.02 -8.68 -3.00
N ASN A 29 -0.11 -7.96 -3.66
CA ASN A 29 1.24 -8.44 -3.95
C ASN A 29 2.30 -7.90 -2.98
N HIS A 30 1.90 -7.16 -1.94
CA HIS A 30 2.86 -6.60 -1.00
C HIS A 30 3.55 -7.69 -0.17
N ASP A 31 4.81 -7.98 -0.48
CA ASP A 31 5.59 -9.00 0.22
C ASP A 31 6.32 -8.44 1.46
N SER A 32 5.57 -7.77 2.33
CA SER A 32 6.08 -7.22 3.59
C SER A 32 5.85 -8.16 4.78
N ARG A 33 6.61 -7.93 5.86
CA ARG A 33 6.36 -8.55 7.17
C ARG A 33 5.90 -7.49 8.17
N PRO A 34 4.75 -7.67 8.86
CA PRO A 34 3.79 -8.76 8.67
C PRO A 34 3.09 -8.68 7.30
N ARG A 35 2.78 -9.85 6.71
CA ARG A 35 2.05 -9.93 5.45
C ARG A 35 0.63 -9.42 5.68
N LEU A 36 0.20 -8.51 4.81
CA LEU A 36 -1.17 -8.04 4.81
C LEU A 36 -2.03 -9.13 4.16
N ASP A 37 -2.65 -10.00 4.95
CA ASP A 37 -3.43 -11.14 4.47
C ASP A 37 -4.82 -10.68 3.94
N PHE A 38 -4.81 -9.69 3.05
CA PHE A 38 -6.02 -9.15 2.45
C PHE A 38 -6.53 -10.05 1.34
N THR A 39 -7.84 -10.31 1.33
CA THR A 39 -8.47 -11.05 0.23
C THR A 39 -9.04 -10.12 -0.83
N PRO A 40 -9.11 -10.53 -2.11
CA PRO A 40 -9.76 -9.75 -3.16
C PRO A 40 -11.20 -9.38 -2.81
N GLU A 41 -11.95 -10.28 -2.18
CA GLU A 41 -13.35 -10.07 -1.77
C GLU A 41 -13.46 -8.98 -0.71
N TYR A 42 -12.54 -8.92 0.25
CA TYR A 42 -12.48 -7.85 1.23
C TYR A 42 -12.22 -6.49 0.56
N LEU A 43 -11.19 -6.42 -0.27
CA LEU A 43 -10.79 -5.17 -0.92
C LEU A 43 -11.83 -4.66 -1.93
N SER A 44 -12.57 -5.57 -2.57
CA SER A 44 -13.63 -5.23 -3.53
C SER A 44 -14.73 -4.34 -2.93
N LYS A 45 -14.98 -4.46 -1.62
CA LYS A 45 -16.04 -3.73 -0.89
C LYS A 45 -15.62 -2.31 -0.50
N LEU A 46 -14.33 -2.00 -0.58
CA LEU A 46 -13.78 -0.70 -0.18
C LEU A 46 -13.81 0.27 -1.34
N THR A 47 -14.06 1.56 -1.05
CA THR A 47 -13.91 2.63 -2.03
C THR A 47 -12.44 2.83 -2.38
N THR A 48 -12.16 3.46 -3.53
CA THR A 48 -10.78 3.76 -3.93
C THR A 48 -10.04 4.61 -2.88
N GLU A 49 -10.74 5.53 -2.22
CA GLU A 49 -10.16 6.34 -1.15
C GLU A 49 -9.82 5.50 0.10
N GLN A 50 -10.70 4.59 0.50
CA GLN A 50 -10.42 3.65 1.60
C GLN A 50 -9.21 2.76 1.29
N LEU A 51 -9.08 2.29 0.04
CA LEU A 51 -7.91 1.52 -0.39
C LEU A 51 -6.62 2.34 -0.33
N ARG A 52 -6.65 3.62 -0.72
CA ARG A 52 -5.49 4.53 -0.57
C ARG A 52 -5.10 4.68 0.90
N HIS A 53 -6.07 4.94 1.78
CA HIS A 53 -5.80 5.06 3.21
C HIS A 53 -5.25 3.76 3.81
N LEU A 54 -5.78 2.61 3.39
CA LEU A 54 -5.31 1.30 3.84
C LEU A 54 -3.86 1.05 3.42
N LEU A 55 -3.54 1.30 2.15
CA LEU A 55 -2.19 1.15 1.63
C LEU A 55 -1.22 2.12 2.32
N LEU A 56 -1.62 3.38 2.52
CA LEU A 56 -0.83 4.36 3.26
C LEU A 56 -0.55 3.89 4.70
N ALA A 57 -1.57 3.41 5.42
CA ALA A 57 -1.42 2.91 6.78
C ALA A 57 -0.50 1.68 6.86
N ALA A 58 -0.60 0.78 5.88
CA ALA A 58 0.30 -0.36 5.76
C ALA A 58 1.76 0.08 5.57
N MET A 59 2.01 1.00 4.63
CA MET A 59 3.33 1.56 4.36
C MET A 59 3.93 2.25 5.61
N LEU A 60 3.12 3.04 6.33
CA LEU A 60 3.55 3.73 7.55
C LEU A 60 3.88 2.76 8.69
N THR A 61 3.12 1.68 8.84
CA THR A 61 3.37 0.66 9.87
C THR A 61 4.66 -0.10 9.60
N MET A 62 4.94 -0.40 8.33
CA MET A 62 6.14 -1.15 7.92
C MET A 62 7.42 -0.32 8.02
N ASN A 63 7.33 1.00 7.87
CA ASN A 63 8.49 1.89 8.03
C ASN A 63 8.88 2.12 9.50
N ARG A 64 8.10 1.65 10.47
CA ARG A 64 8.36 1.85 11.91
C ARG A 64 9.07 0.68 12.59
N ASN A 65 9.29 -0.42 11.87
CA ASN A 65 9.99 -1.62 12.32
C ASN A 65 11.34 -1.75 11.61
#